data_AF-A0A952AY74-F1
#
_entry.id   AF-A0A952AY74-F1
#
_cell.length_a   1.000
_cell.length_b   1.000
_cell.length_c   1.000
_cell.angle_alpha   90.00
_cell.angle_beta   90.00
_cell.angle_gamma   90.00
#
_symmetry.space_group_name_H-M   'P 1'
#
loop_
_entity.id
_entity.type
_entity.pdbx_description
1 polymer ?
#
loop_
_entity_poly.entity_id
_entity_poly.type
_entity_poly.pdbx_seq_one_letter_code
_entity_poly.pdbx_strand_id
1 'polypeptide(L)'
;MNDQSFANDTVLDAECSVFCAYLVGQEPTEYIRRRYCEAHHRTDLIHQDPSDSFDRFIIRFGQRGILCTRMADVYTRWFFRRSALRSKLLLLMAILECSRSTYSLFEANQSQSKTRFWFGLMVQGIRWVLCLIASFVFFSLSYVVVKCGDITGKTSRV
;
A
#
# COMPACT_ATOMS: atom_id res chain seq x y z
N MET A 1 23.48 -1.94 19.32
CA MET A 1 23.03 -2.46 18.01
C MET A 1 21.59 -3.00 18.03
N ASN A 2 20.89 -3.04 19.18
CA ASN A 2 19.49 -3.50 19.26
C ASN A 2 18.44 -2.38 19.06
N ASP A 3 18.76 -1.10 19.32
CA ASP A 3 17.77 -0.03 19.27
C ASP A 3 17.20 0.26 17.86
N GLN A 4 17.98 0.02 16.80
CA GLN A 4 17.49 0.21 15.43
C GLN A 4 16.49 -0.86 14.97
N SER A 5 16.55 -2.08 15.54
CA SER A 5 15.58 -3.14 15.22
C SER A 5 14.19 -2.76 15.74
N PHE A 6 14.11 -2.37 17.01
CA PHE A 6 12.84 -2.00 17.65
C PHE A 6 12.17 -0.79 16.98
N ALA A 7 12.94 0.22 16.58
CA ALA A 7 12.40 1.37 15.87
C ALA A 7 11.79 0.98 14.52
N ASN A 8 12.45 0.10 13.76
CA ASN A 8 11.91 -0.40 12.49
C ASN A 8 10.66 -1.26 12.69
N ASP A 9 10.62 -2.08 13.74
CA ASP A 9 9.47 -2.92 14.06
C ASP A 9 8.21 -2.08 14.34
N THR A 10 8.35 -0.95 15.06
CA THR A 10 7.20 -0.05 15.31
C THR A 10 6.64 0.59 14.03
N VAL A 11 7.49 0.91 13.06
CA VAL A 11 7.06 1.48 11.77
C VAL A 11 6.36 0.42 10.93
N LEU A 12 6.93 -0.80 10.88
CA LEU A 12 6.34 -1.94 10.18
C LEU A 12 4.99 -2.33 10.77
N ASP A 13 4.83 -2.22 12.08
CA ASP A 13 3.58 -2.54 12.77
C ASP A 13 2.45 -1.54 12.47
N ALA A 14 2.78 -0.24 12.48
CA ALA A 14 1.85 0.81 12.05
C ALA A 14 1.46 0.64 10.57
N GLU A 15 2.43 0.30 9.71
CA GLU A 15 2.18 0.02 8.30
C GLU A 15 1.28 -1.21 8.11
N CYS A 16 1.56 -2.31 8.82
CA CYS A 16 0.74 -3.52 8.81
C CYS A 16 -0.71 -3.22 9.18
N SER A 17 -0.90 -2.37 10.20
CA SER A 17 -2.21 -1.96 10.68
C SER A 17 -3.03 -1.23 9.63
N VAL A 18 -2.44 -0.23 8.96
CA VAL A 18 -3.11 0.52 7.89
C VAL A 18 -3.43 -0.36 6.69
N PHE A 19 -2.50 -1.23 6.29
CA PHE A 19 -2.68 -2.10 5.13
C PHE A 19 -3.68 -3.23 5.39
N CYS A 20 -3.69 -3.81 6.59
CA CYS A 20 -4.68 -4.82 6.97
C CYS A 20 -6.09 -4.21 7.00
N ALA A 21 -6.22 -3.00 7.58
CA ALA A 21 -7.46 -2.25 7.55
C ALA A 21 -7.90 -1.89 6.12
N TYR A 22 -6.95 -1.62 5.21
CA TYR A 22 -7.25 -1.40 3.79
C TYR A 22 -7.76 -2.67 3.08
N LEU A 23 -7.12 -3.82 3.30
CA LEU A 23 -7.41 -5.07 2.60
C LEU A 23 -8.68 -5.77 3.13
N VAL A 24 -8.83 -5.85 4.45
CA VAL A 24 -9.87 -6.67 5.11
C VAL A 24 -10.81 -5.83 5.98
N GLY A 25 -10.49 -4.55 6.23
CA GLY A 25 -11.31 -3.69 7.10
C GLY A 25 -11.16 -3.96 8.59
N GLN A 26 -10.11 -4.69 9.01
CA GLN A 26 -9.88 -5.07 10.41
C GLN A 26 -8.44 -4.81 10.84
N GLU A 27 -8.23 -4.68 12.15
CA GLU A 27 -6.89 -4.64 12.72
C GLU A 27 -6.17 -5.99 12.57
N PRO A 28 -4.85 -5.98 12.29
CA PRO A 28 -4.08 -7.20 12.19
C PRO A 28 -3.89 -7.82 13.57
N THR A 29 -4.09 -9.13 13.64
CA THR A 29 -3.75 -9.91 14.83
C THR A 29 -2.24 -9.93 15.06
N GLU A 30 -1.83 -10.22 16.29
CA GLU A 30 -0.41 -10.33 16.66
C GLU A 30 0.36 -11.34 15.77
N TYR A 31 -0.32 -12.41 15.37
CA TYR A 31 0.24 -13.38 14.43
C TYR A 31 0.58 -12.75 13.07
N ILE A 32 -0.33 -11.94 12.52
CA ILE A 32 -0.17 -11.28 11.22
C ILE A 32 0.96 -10.25 11.32
N ARG A 33 0.97 -9.42 12.37
CA ARG A 33 2.03 -8.43 12.63
C ARG A 33 3.41 -9.08 12.63
N ARG A 34 3.57 -10.14 13.44
CA ARG A 34 4.83 -10.89 13.54
C ARG A 34 5.26 -11.50 12.19
N ARG A 35 4.33 -12.12 11.45
CA ARG A 35 4.64 -12.71 10.13
C ARG A 35 5.00 -11.64 9.10
N TYR A 36 4.36 -10.49 9.17
CA TYR A 36 4.64 -9.37 8.27
C TYR A 36 6.05 -8.80 8.51
N CYS A 37 6.45 -8.60 9.78
CA CYS A 37 7.80 -8.19 10.14
C CYS A 37 8.83 -9.25 9.75
N GLU A 38 8.59 -10.53 10.08
CA GLU A 38 9.49 -11.65 9.72
C GLU A 38 9.70 -11.72 8.20
N ALA A 39 8.62 -11.57 7.42
CA ALA A 39 8.71 -11.55 5.97
C ALA A 39 9.50 -10.34 5.46
N HIS A 40 9.35 -9.15 6.04
CA HIS A 40 10.17 -7.99 5.67
C HIS A 40 11.66 -8.19 5.96
N HIS A 41 12.00 -8.85 7.06
CA HIS A 41 13.40 -9.15 7.39
C HIS A 41 14.04 -10.18 6.48
N ARG A 42 13.27 -11.18 6.02
CA ARG A 42 13.78 -12.27 5.18
C ARG A 42 13.76 -11.98 3.69
N THR A 43 12.99 -10.99 3.27
CA THR A 43 12.69 -10.79 1.87
C THR A 43 13.34 -9.51 1.37
N ASP A 44 14.46 -9.65 0.65
CA ASP A 44 15.07 -8.53 -0.08
C ASP A 44 14.16 -7.97 -1.18
N LEU A 45 13.04 -8.63 -1.51
CA LEU A 45 12.04 -8.16 -2.50
C LEU A 45 11.39 -6.82 -2.12
N ILE A 46 11.54 -6.38 -0.87
CA ILE A 46 11.01 -5.12 -0.35
C ILE A 46 12.13 -4.10 -0.11
N HIS A 47 13.38 -4.46 -0.37
CA HIS A 47 14.47 -3.49 -0.42
C HIS A 47 14.18 -2.54 -1.57
N GLN A 48 13.73 -1.35 -1.17
CA GLN A 48 13.59 -0.17 -2.02
C GLN A 48 14.90 -0.04 -2.77
N ASP A 49 14.86 -0.01 -4.10
CA ASP A 49 16.00 0.50 -4.84
C ASP A 49 16.25 1.92 -4.28
N PRO A 50 17.36 2.17 -3.58
CA PRO A 50 17.55 3.42 -2.85
C PRO A 50 17.59 4.62 -3.81
N SER A 51 17.69 4.37 -5.12
CA SER A 51 17.60 5.35 -6.18
C SER A 51 16.18 5.87 -6.46
N ASP A 52 15.11 5.14 -6.10
CA ASP A 52 13.74 5.55 -6.41
C ASP A 52 13.08 6.33 -5.25
N SER A 53 13.37 7.64 -5.21
CA SER A 53 12.77 8.59 -4.26
C SER A 53 11.23 8.62 -4.34
N PHE A 54 10.66 8.28 -5.50
CA PHE A 54 9.23 8.32 -5.74
C PHE A 54 8.51 7.13 -5.11
N ASP A 55 9.08 5.93 -5.15
CA ASP A 55 8.50 4.75 -4.51
C ASP A 55 8.45 4.91 -2.98
N ARG A 56 9.48 5.53 -2.38
CA ARG A 56 9.47 5.94 -0.96
C ARG A 56 8.36 6.92 -0.63
N PHE A 57 8.12 7.89 -1.51
CA PHE A 57 7.03 8.84 -1.32
C PHE A 57 5.67 8.14 -1.36
N ILE A 58 5.46 7.23 -2.33
CA ILE A 58 4.23 6.45 -2.45
C ILE A 58 3.97 5.63 -1.19
N ILE A 59 4.99 4.94 -0.65
CA ILE A 59 4.85 4.14 0.56
C ILE A 59 4.48 5.02 1.76
N ARG A 60 5.22 6.13 1.97
CA ARG A 60 4.93 7.07 3.07
C ARG A 60 3.54 7.69 2.94
N PHE A 61 3.09 7.95 1.71
CA PHE A 61 1.74 8.44 1.47
C PHE A 61 0.71 7.36 1.82
N GLY A 62 0.93 6.11 1.38
CA GLY A 62 0.07 4.98 1.69
C GLY A 62 -0.06 4.67 3.18
N GLN A 63 1.00 4.90 3.97
CA GLN A 63 1.01 4.72 5.43
C GLN A 63 0.14 5.73 6.19
N ARG A 64 -0.28 6.84 5.57
CA ARG A 64 -1.08 7.88 6.26
C ARG A 64 -2.53 7.49 6.52
N GLY A 65 -3.02 6.44 5.86
CA GLY A 65 -4.37 5.92 6.11
C GLY A 65 -4.97 5.24 4.89
N ILE A 66 -6.13 4.59 5.12
CA ILE A 66 -6.80 3.70 4.15
C ILE A 66 -7.09 4.39 2.81
N LEU A 67 -7.52 5.66 2.83
CA LEU A 67 -7.81 6.41 1.60
C LEU A 67 -6.54 6.67 0.79
N CYS A 68 -5.44 7.02 1.46
CA CYS A 68 -4.14 7.23 0.83
C CYS A 68 -3.58 5.92 0.26
N THR A 69 -3.70 4.81 1.01
CA THR A 69 -3.33 3.48 0.52
C THR A 69 -4.11 3.12 -0.73
N ARG A 70 -5.43 3.37 -0.76
CA ARG A 70 -6.27 3.12 -1.94
C ARG A 70 -5.82 3.94 -3.14
N MET A 71 -5.60 5.24 -2.95
CA MET A 71 -5.14 6.13 -4.03
C MET A 71 -3.80 5.67 -4.61
N ALA A 72 -2.87 5.28 -3.74
CA ALA A 72 -1.56 4.78 -4.10
C ALA A 72 -1.60 3.41 -4.80
N ASP A 73 -2.45 2.49 -4.35
CA ASP A 73 -2.64 1.17 -4.99
C ASP A 73 -3.26 1.31 -6.39
N VAL A 74 -4.28 2.16 -6.55
CA VAL A 74 -4.86 2.47 -7.86
C VAL A 74 -3.79 3.03 -8.79
N TYR A 75 -3.04 4.04 -8.33
CA TYR A 75 -1.99 4.66 -9.14
C TYR A 75 -0.91 3.67 -9.57
N THR A 76 -0.35 2.92 -8.61
CA THR A 76 0.72 1.95 -8.89
C THR A 76 0.25 0.80 -9.78
N ARG A 77 -1.01 0.37 -9.71
CA ARG A 77 -1.56 -0.67 -10.59
C ARG A 77 -1.50 -0.29 -12.09
N TRP A 78 -1.63 0.99 -12.41
CA TRP A 78 -1.56 1.50 -13.78
C TRP A 78 -0.14 1.88 -14.21
N PHE A 79 0.59 2.60 -13.35
CA PHE A 79 1.85 3.24 -13.75
C PHE A 79 3.10 2.49 -13.27
N PHE A 80 3.02 1.79 -12.12
CA PHE A 80 4.18 1.17 -11.46
C PHE A 80 3.86 -0.24 -11.01
N ARG A 81 3.70 -1.15 -11.98
CA ARG A 81 3.37 -2.57 -11.75
C ARG A 81 4.36 -3.29 -10.81
N ARG A 82 5.60 -2.79 -10.70
CA ARG A 82 6.68 -3.34 -9.84
C ARG A 82 6.99 -2.47 -8.62
N SER A 83 6.08 -1.58 -8.19
CA SER A 83 6.28 -0.77 -6.98
C SER A 83 6.40 -1.61 -5.71
N ALA A 84 7.22 -1.16 -4.75
CA ALA A 84 7.36 -1.87 -3.48
C ALA A 84 6.05 -1.87 -2.69
N LEU A 85 5.24 -0.80 -2.79
CA LEU A 85 3.91 -0.75 -2.17
C LEU A 85 3.05 -1.96 -2.58
N ARG A 86 3.00 -2.26 -3.88
CA ARG A 86 2.21 -3.39 -4.39
C ARG A 86 2.75 -4.72 -3.89
N SER A 87 4.07 -4.90 -3.88
CA SER A 87 4.71 -6.11 -3.33
C SER A 87 4.37 -6.30 -1.86
N LYS A 88 4.37 -5.21 -1.06
CA LYS A 88 3.98 -5.25 0.36
C LYS A 88 2.51 -5.63 0.55
N LEU A 89 1.60 -5.06 -0.25
CA LEU A 89 0.18 -5.40 -0.19
C LEU A 89 -0.09 -6.86 -0.60
N LEU A 90 0.60 -7.36 -1.64
CA LEU A 90 0.50 -8.76 -2.06
C LEU A 90 1.06 -9.71 -1.00
N LEU A 91 2.19 -9.37 -0.39
CA LEU A 91 2.75 -10.15 0.72
C LEU A 91 1.76 -10.22 1.89
N LEU A 92 1.18 -9.08 2.30
CA LEU A 92 0.21 -9.07 3.38
C LEU A 92 -1.05 -9.87 3.02
N MET A 93 -1.51 -9.78 1.77
CA MET A 93 -2.63 -10.57 1.29
C MET A 93 -2.33 -12.08 1.37
N ALA A 94 -1.14 -12.52 0.96
CA ALA A 94 -0.71 -13.91 1.10
C ALA A 94 -0.66 -14.37 2.57
N ILE A 95 -0.17 -13.54 3.49
CA ILE A 95 -0.16 -13.84 4.93
C ILE A 95 -1.59 -14.00 5.45
N LEU A 96 -2.50 -13.11 5.04
CA LEU A 96 -3.91 -13.14 5.43
C LEU A 96 -4.60 -14.40 4.91
N GLU A 97 -4.33 -14.81 3.68
CA GLU A 97 -4.87 -16.03 3.06
C GLU A 97 -4.37 -17.30 3.79
N CYS A 98 -3.12 -17.34 4.22
CA CYS A 98 -2.59 -18.45 5.03
C CYS A 98 -3.09 -18.46 6.48
N SER A 99 -3.69 -17.36 6.97
CA SER A 99 -4.15 -17.24 8.35
C SER A 99 -5.59 -17.78 8.51
N ARG A 100 -5.78 -18.71 9.45
CA ARG A 100 -7.07 -19.41 9.66
C ARG A 100 -8.22 -18.48 10.06
N SER A 101 -7.93 -17.32 10.65
CA SER A 101 -8.95 -16.37 11.16
C SER A 101 -9.70 -15.61 10.06
N THR A 102 -9.20 -15.61 8.83
CA THR A 102 -9.71 -14.73 7.76
C THR A 102 -10.67 -15.45 6.80
N TYR A 103 -10.78 -16.78 6.87
CA TYR A 103 -11.63 -17.58 5.98
C TYR A 103 -13.11 -17.19 6.03
N SER A 104 -13.65 -16.97 7.23
CA SER A 104 -15.06 -16.59 7.39
C SER A 104 -15.38 -15.20 6.83
N LEU A 105 -14.40 -14.30 6.78
CA LEU A 105 -14.57 -12.95 6.24
C LEU A 105 -14.63 -12.93 4.72
N PHE A 106 -13.87 -13.82 4.05
CA PHE A 106 -13.94 -13.96 2.60
C PHE A 106 -15.24 -14.65 2.15
N GLU A 107 -15.76 -15.59 2.93
CA GLU A 107 -17.02 -16.28 2.60
C GLU A 107 -18.28 -15.46 2.92
N ALA A 108 -18.27 -14.65 3.99
CA ALA A 108 -19.45 -13.91 4.45
C ALA A 108 -20.03 -12.91 3.43
N ASN A 109 -19.26 -12.49 2.42
CA ASN A 109 -19.71 -11.54 1.41
C ASN A 109 -20.40 -12.16 0.17
N GLN A 110 -20.58 -13.48 0.10
CA GLN A 110 -21.12 -14.12 -1.11
C GLN A 110 -22.65 -14.08 -1.27
N SER A 111 -23.44 -13.73 -0.25
CA SER A 111 -24.92 -13.71 -0.36
C SER A 111 -25.48 -12.30 -0.58
N GLN A 112 -25.17 -11.65 -1.72
CA GLN A 112 -25.81 -10.37 -2.07
C GLN A 112 -26.75 -10.48 -3.28
N SER A 113 -27.93 -9.90 -3.13
CA SER A 113 -28.96 -9.78 -4.17
C SER A 113 -28.40 -9.18 -5.47
N LYS A 114 -28.75 -9.79 -6.61
CA LYS A 114 -28.26 -9.42 -7.96
C LYS A 114 -28.40 -7.93 -8.27
N THR A 115 -29.46 -7.26 -7.80
CA THR A 115 -29.69 -5.84 -8.07
C THR A 115 -28.80 -4.91 -7.24
N ARG A 116 -28.61 -5.22 -5.95
CA ARG A 116 -27.66 -4.51 -5.09
C ARG A 116 -26.23 -4.68 -5.58
N PHE A 117 -25.89 -5.85 -6.10
CA PHE A 117 -24.59 -6.11 -6.71
C PHE A 117 -24.31 -5.16 -7.89
N TRP A 118 -25.23 -5.04 -8.86
CA TRP A 118 -25.04 -4.17 -10.02
C TRP A 118 -24.93 -2.68 -9.64
N PHE A 119 -25.79 -2.20 -8.74
CA PHE A 119 -25.72 -0.82 -8.27
C PHE A 119 -24.43 -0.55 -7.50
N GLY A 120 -24.02 -1.49 -6.64
CA GLY A 120 -22.75 -1.45 -5.95
C GLY A 120 -21.56 -1.40 -6.92
N LEU A 121 -21.62 -2.15 -8.02
CA LEU A 121 -20.59 -2.19 -9.05
C LEU A 121 -20.48 -0.86 -9.80
N MET A 122 -21.61 -0.23 -10.14
CA MET A 122 -21.66 1.10 -10.75
C MET A 122 -21.08 2.18 -9.83
N VAL A 123 -21.54 2.24 -8.57
CA VAL A 123 -21.04 3.22 -7.59
C VAL A 123 -19.56 3.00 -7.31
N GLN A 124 -19.14 1.75 -7.13
CA GLN A 124 -17.74 1.42 -6.92
C GLN A 124 -16.90 1.79 -8.14
N GLY A 125 -17.39 1.56 -9.36
CA GLY A 125 -16.75 1.94 -10.61
C GLY A 125 -16.57 3.46 -10.73
N ILE A 126 -17.63 4.24 -10.50
CA ILE A 126 -17.57 5.72 -10.49
C ILE A 126 -16.56 6.21 -9.46
N ARG A 127 -16.63 5.68 -8.23
CA ARG A 127 -15.68 6.04 -7.16
C ARG A 127 -14.25 5.70 -7.56
N TRP A 128 -14.04 4.59 -8.27
CA TRP A 128 -12.73 4.19 -8.75
C TRP A 128 -12.20 5.15 -9.83
N VAL A 129 -13.04 5.55 -10.78
CA VAL A 129 -12.69 6.52 -11.84
C VAL A 129 -12.34 7.88 -11.24
N LEU A 130 -13.15 8.39 -10.31
CA LEU A 130 -12.87 9.65 -9.61
C LEU A 130 -11.55 9.59 -8.83
N CYS A 131 -11.31 8.47 -8.13
CA CYS A 131 -10.06 8.24 -7.41
C CYS A 131 -8.86 8.20 -8.37
N LEU A 132 -9.01 7.56 -9.53
CA LEU A 132 -7.96 7.49 -10.55
C LEU A 132 -7.62 8.87 -11.10
N ILE A 133 -8.63 9.67 -11.46
CA ILE A 133 -8.42 11.05 -11.96
C ILE A 133 -7.70 11.89 -10.89
N ALA A 134 -8.18 11.85 -9.64
CA ALA A 134 -7.56 12.58 -8.54
C ALA A 134 -6.10 12.15 -8.29
N SER A 135 -5.85 10.84 -8.25
CA SER A 135 -4.48 10.29 -8.13
C SER A 135 -3.61 10.73 -9.29
N PHE A 136 -4.11 10.67 -10.54
CA PHE A 136 -3.35 11.04 -11.72
C PHE A 136 -2.90 12.50 -11.66
N VAL A 137 -3.83 13.41 -11.33
CA VAL A 137 -3.53 14.85 -11.19
C VAL A 137 -2.50 15.08 -10.08
N PHE A 138 -2.71 14.46 -8.91
CA PHE A 138 -1.86 14.67 -7.75
C PHE A 138 -0.43 14.12 -7.94
N PHE A 139 -0.31 12.90 -8.48
CA PHE A 139 0.98 12.28 -8.71
C PHE A 139 1.72 12.88 -9.91
N SER A 140 1.02 13.27 -10.98
CA SER A 140 1.64 13.99 -12.10
C SER A 140 2.26 15.30 -11.62
N LEU A 141 1.54 16.06 -10.81
CA LEU A 141 2.04 17.30 -10.21
C LEU A 141 3.25 17.04 -9.30
N SER A 142 3.14 16.05 -8.42
CA SER A 142 4.21 15.69 -7.48
C SER A 142 5.47 15.18 -8.20
N TYR A 143 5.30 14.42 -9.28
CA TYR A 143 6.40 13.90 -10.09
C TYR A 143 7.19 15.03 -10.74
N VAL A 144 6.52 16.04 -11.29
CA VAL A 144 7.18 17.23 -11.87
C VAL A 144 7.99 17.97 -10.80
N VAL A 145 7.43 18.15 -9.60
CA VAL A 145 8.10 18.84 -8.48
C VAL A 145 9.34 18.07 -8.01
N VAL A 146 9.21 16.75 -7.78
CA VAL A 146 10.33 15.91 -7.32
C VAL A 146 11.45 15.88 -8.36
N LYS A 147 11.12 15.69 -9.64
CA LYS A 147 12.13 15.66 -10.71
C LYS A 147 12.83 17.00 -10.88
N CYS A 148 12.12 18.11 -10.70
CA CYS A 148 12.69 19.45 -10.76
C CYS A 148 13.69 19.70 -9.62
N GLY A 149 13.35 19.29 -8.38
CA GLY A 149 14.24 19.42 -7.22
C GLY A 149 15.55 18.63 -7.35
N ASP A 150 15.50 17.47 -7.99
CA ASP A 150 16.69 16.63 -8.19
C ASP A 150 17.68 17.25 -9.20
N ILE A 151 17.17 18.00 -10.19
CA ILE A 151 18.01 18.70 -11.17
C ILE A 151 18.78 19.85 -10.50
N THR A 152 18.12 20.62 -9.62
CA THR A 152 18.74 21.76 -8.95
C THR A 152 19.82 21.34 -7.93
N GLY A 153 19.66 20.18 -7.30
CA GLY A 153 20.64 19.64 -6.34
C GLY A 153 21.96 19.19 -6.98
N LYS A 154 21.97 18.87 -8.28
CA LYS A 154 23.17 18.37 -8.97
C LYS A 154 24.11 19.49 -9.45
N THR A 155 23.59 20.70 -9.66
CA THR A 155 24.38 21.86 -10.17
C THR A 155 25.20 22.56 -9.09
N SER A 156 24.91 22.33 -7.80
CA SER A 156 25.63 22.97 -6.68
C SER A 156 26.86 22.18 -6.19
N ARG A 157 27.23 21.09 -6.88
CA ARG A 157 28.41 20.24 -6.58
C ARG A 157 29.46 20.28 -7.69
N VAL A 158 29.60 21.41 -8.38
CA VAL A 158 30.70 21.67 -9.33
C VAL A 158 31.41 22.94 -8.92
#